data_AF-A0A1B3NH37-F1
#
_entry.id   AF-A0A1B3NH37-F1
#
_cell.length_a   1.000
_cell.length_b   1.000
_cell.length_c   1.000
_cell.angle_alpha   90.00
_cell.angle_beta   90.00
_cell.angle_gamma   90.00
#
_symmetry.space_group_name_H-M   'P 1'
#
loop_
_entity.id
_entity.type
_entity.pdbx_description
1 polymer ?
#
loop_
_entity_poly.entity_id
_entity_poly.type
_entity_poly.pdbx_seq_one_letter_code
_entity_poly.pdbx_strand_id
1 'polypeptide(L)'
;MTNAGPEQPHDSEVERRIMILANDLAIPAWQRVEQAYAKGATFLEAKHAVLEADLASLAGTTDEAILDRLVQLIMQTPPSALRPAARQRHRKIVLERLMEPYRASGGAEPGAFALFLYRKLGIVPGPLKAFWLARGEPLQRVL
;
A
#
# COMPACT_ATOMS: atom_id res chain seq x y z
N MET A 1 34.10 -10.95 31.61
CA MET A 1 34.64 -10.38 30.35
C MET A 1 34.17 -11.31 29.24
N THR A 2 33.16 -10.88 28.49
CA THR A 2 32.45 -11.72 27.51
C THR A 2 33.20 -11.66 26.19
N ASN A 3 33.59 -12.83 25.66
CA ASN A 3 34.30 -12.99 24.40
C ASN A 3 33.47 -12.42 23.24
N ALA A 4 33.93 -11.33 22.64
CA ALA A 4 33.57 -10.96 21.29
C ALA A 4 34.41 -11.83 20.34
N GLY A 5 33.82 -12.91 19.83
CA GLY A 5 34.40 -13.64 18.70
C GLY A 5 34.40 -12.73 17.46
N PRO A 6 35.42 -12.79 16.59
CA PRO A 6 35.47 -11.94 15.41
C PRO A 6 34.31 -12.29 14.48
N GLU A 7 33.41 -11.34 14.19
CA GLU A 7 32.46 -11.45 13.08
C GLU A 7 33.26 -11.73 11.81
N GLN A 8 32.99 -12.87 11.17
CA GLN A 8 33.73 -13.29 10.00
C GLN A 8 33.37 -12.38 8.81
N PRO A 9 34.34 -11.74 8.14
CA PRO A 9 34.09 -10.76 7.07
C PRO A 9 33.31 -11.32 5.86
N HIS A 10 33.23 -12.64 5.74
CA HIS A 10 32.47 -13.33 4.69
C HIS A 10 30.94 -13.22 4.88
N ASP A 11 30.45 -13.25 6.12
CA ASP A 11 29.02 -13.14 6.42
C ASP A 11 28.51 -11.72 6.14
N SER A 12 29.32 -10.71 6.46
CA SER A 12 28.99 -9.30 6.19
C SER A 12 28.85 -9.00 4.69
N GLU A 13 29.69 -9.61 3.84
CA GLU A 13 29.61 -9.40 2.39
C GLU A 13 28.40 -10.12 1.77
N VAL A 14 28.05 -11.31 2.28
CA VAL A 14 26.84 -12.02 1.87
C VAL A 14 25.58 -11.23 2.25
N GLU A 15 25.50 -10.74 3.48
CA GLU A 15 24.40 -9.89 3.95
C GLU A 15 24.28 -8.61 3.13
N ARG A 16 25.40 -7.93 2.86
CA ARG A 16 25.44 -6.75 1.98
C ARG A 16 24.87 -7.09 0.60
N ARG A 17 25.27 -8.21 0.01
CA ARG A 17 24.79 -8.62 -1.31
C ARG A 17 23.29 -8.88 -1.31
N ILE A 18 22.78 -9.59 -0.29
CA ILE A 18 21.33 -9.82 -0.12
C ILE A 18 20.60 -8.47 -0.05
N MET A 19 21.12 -7.53 0.76
CA MET A 19 20.51 -6.22 0.92
C MET A 19 20.47 -5.43 -0.40
N ILE A 20 21.55 -5.43 -1.19
CA ILE A 20 21.60 -4.71 -2.47
C ILE A 20 20.57 -5.31 -3.44
N LEU A 21 20.61 -6.63 -3.64
CA LEU A 21 19.72 -7.30 -4.60
C LEU A 21 18.25 -7.17 -4.23
N ALA A 22 17.92 -7.28 -2.94
CA ALA A 22 16.55 -7.07 -2.48
C ALA A 22 16.07 -5.63 -2.70
N ASN A 23 16.93 -4.63 -2.51
CA ASN A 23 16.59 -3.22 -2.80
C ASN A 23 16.38 -2.98 -4.30
N ASP A 24 17.22 -3.56 -5.16
CA ASP A 24 17.09 -3.46 -6.61
C ASP A 24 15.75 -4.03 -7.10
N LEU A 25 15.29 -5.13 -6.49
CA LEU A 25 13.97 -5.71 -6.75
C LEU A 25 12.82 -4.89 -6.14
N ALA A 26 13.04 -4.27 -4.97
CA ALA A 26 12.01 -3.53 -4.26
C ALA A 26 11.55 -2.27 -5.00
N ILE A 27 12.44 -1.59 -5.74
CA ILE A 27 12.11 -0.37 -6.48
C ILE A 27 10.98 -0.60 -7.52
N PRO A 28 11.12 -1.53 -8.49
CA PRO A 28 10.05 -1.79 -9.46
C PRO A 28 8.82 -2.44 -8.81
N ALA A 29 8.99 -3.28 -7.80
CA ALA A 29 7.86 -3.84 -7.04
C ALA A 29 7.02 -2.73 -6.39
N TRP A 30 7.68 -1.77 -5.74
CA TRP A 30 7.01 -0.63 -5.13
C TRP A 30 6.23 0.22 -6.13
N GLN A 31 6.78 0.44 -7.33
CA GLN A 31 6.06 1.14 -8.39
C GLN A 31 4.77 0.41 -8.81
N ARG A 32 4.79 -0.93 -8.85
CA ARG A 32 3.58 -1.73 -9.12
C ARG A 32 2.57 -1.62 -7.98
N VAL A 33 3.01 -1.62 -6.72
CA VAL A 33 2.14 -1.40 -5.55
C VAL A 33 1.46 -0.04 -5.66
N GLU A 34 2.22 1.02 -5.96
CA GLU A 34 1.67 2.37 -6.16
C GLU A 34 0.62 2.41 -7.27
N GLN A 35 0.86 1.71 -8.38
CA GLN A 35 -0.08 1.64 -9.50
C GLN A 35 -1.37 0.89 -9.13
N ALA A 36 -1.27 -0.27 -8.47
CA ALA A 36 -2.42 -1.06 -8.05
C ALA A 36 -3.27 -0.27 -7.04
N TYR A 37 -2.63 0.34 -6.05
CA TYR A 37 -3.29 1.23 -5.11
C TYR A 37 -3.93 2.43 -5.80
N ALA A 38 -3.25 3.09 -6.73
CA ALA A 38 -3.81 4.21 -7.50
C ALA A 38 -5.02 3.82 -8.37
N LYS A 39 -5.22 2.52 -8.66
CA LYS A 39 -6.40 1.96 -9.36
C LYS A 39 -7.55 1.58 -8.41
N GLY A 40 -7.38 1.81 -7.10
CA GLY A 40 -8.43 1.61 -6.10
C GLY A 40 -8.34 0.32 -5.29
N ALA A 41 -7.25 -0.45 -5.38
CA ALA A 41 -6.99 -1.53 -4.43
C ALA A 41 -6.66 -0.96 -3.05
N THR A 42 -6.96 -1.67 -1.96
CA THR A 42 -6.46 -1.26 -0.65
C THR A 42 -4.94 -1.37 -0.62
N PHE A 43 -4.28 -0.60 0.26
CA PHE A 43 -2.82 -0.61 0.29
C PHE A 43 -2.25 -2.00 0.64
N LEU A 44 -2.93 -2.76 1.51
CA LEU A 44 -2.53 -4.11 1.83
C LEU A 44 -2.73 -5.06 0.65
N GLU A 45 -3.91 -5.04 0.01
CA GLU A 45 -4.17 -5.82 -1.21
C GLU A 45 -3.14 -5.55 -2.31
N ALA A 46 -2.81 -4.27 -2.54
CA ALA A 46 -1.82 -3.88 -3.54
C ALA A 46 -0.44 -4.48 -3.25
N LYS A 47 -0.01 -4.53 -1.97
CA LYS A 47 1.25 -5.18 -1.58
C LYS A 47 1.21 -6.68 -1.81
N HIS A 48 0.16 -7.34 -1.32
CA HIS A 48 0.02 -8.79 -1.43
C HIS A 48 0.01 -9.23 -2.89
N ALA A 49 -0.81 -8.61 -3.73
CA ALA A 49 -0.89 -8.97 -5.15
C ALA A 49 0.45 -8.81 -5.89
N VAL A 50 1.24 -7.78 -5.57
CA VAL A 50 2.55 -7.59 -6.18
C VAL A 50 3.56 -8.61 -5.66
N LEU A 51 3.58 -8.86 -4.35
CA LEU A 51 4.49 -9.85 -3.77
C LEU A 51 4.17 -11.26 -4.26
N GLU A 52 2.90 -11.65 -4.34
CA GLU A 52 2.51 -12.95 -4.90
C GLU A 52 2.99 -13.11 -6.35
N ALA A 53 2.81 -12.08 -7.19
CA ALA A 53 3.27 -12.10 -8.57
C ALA A 53 4.81 -12.17 -8.68
N ASP A 54 5.51 -11.35 -7.90
CA ASP A 54 6.97 -11.28 -7.93
C ASP A 54 7.59 -12.58 -7.40
N LEU A 55 7.11 -13.09 -6.26
CA LEU A 55 7.56 -14.36 -5.69
C LEU A 55 7.31 -15.53 -6.64
N ALA A 56 6.14 -15.60 -7.26
CA ALA A 56 5.85 -16.65 -8.25
C ALA A 56 6.80 -16.58 -9.47
N SER A 57 7.18 -15.37 -9.90
CA SER A 57 8.08 -15.19 -11.04
C SER A 57 9.55 -15.48 -10.73
N LEU A 58 9.99 -15.21 -9.49
CA LEU A 58 11.38 -15.32 -9.05
C LEU A 58 11.69 -16.66 -8.36
N ALA A 59 10.66 -17.40 -7.97
CA ALA A 59 10.81 -18.72 -7.36
C ALA A 59 11.70 -19.63 -8.21
N GLY A 60 12.69 -20.25 -7.56
CA GLY A 60 13.64 -21.17 -8.20
C GLY A 60 14.78 -20.53 -8.98
N THR A 61 14.80 -19.20 -9.15
CA THR A 61 15.90 -18.48 -9.82
C THR A 61 16.60 -17.47 -8.91
N THR A 62 15.99 -17.13 -7.79
CA THR A 62 16.49 -16.18 -6.80
C THR A 62 16.62 -16.86 -5.44
N ASP A 63 17.67 -16.50 -4.70
CA ASP A 63 17.90 -16.98 -3.33
C ASP A 63 16.74 -16.59 -2.40
N GLU A 64 16.32 -17.53 -1.55
CA GLU A 64 15.21 -17.35 -0.61
C GLU A 64 15.45 -16.18 0.36
N ALA A 65 16.68 -15.96 0.82
CA ALA A 65 17.01 -14.85 1.71
C ALA A 65 16.82 -13.48 1.04
N ILE A 66 17.02 -13.39 -0.27
CA ILE A 66 16.77 -12.17 -1.05
C ILE A 66 15.25 -11.93 -1.16
N LEU A 67 14.47 -13.00 -1.41
CA LEU A 67 13.02 -12.93 -1.53
C LEU A 67 12.37 -12.56 -0.19
N ASP A 68 12.82 -13.15 0.92
CA ASP A 68 12.37 -12.78 2.26
C ASP A 68 12.67 -11.32 2.57
N ARG A 69 13.86 -10.85 2.19
CA ARG A 69 14.23 -9.44 2.39
C ARG A 69 13.35 -8.51 1.54
N LEU A 70 13.04 -8.88 0.30
CA LEU A 70 12.11 -8.14 -0.55
C LEU A 70 10.71 -8.04 0.10
N VAL A 71 10.17 -9.16 0.59
CA VAL A 71 8.88 -9.19 1.29
C VAL A 71 8.90 -8.25 2.48
N GLN A 72 9.95 -8.31 3.31
CA GLN A 72 10.11 -7.41 4.45
C GLN A 72 10.11 -5.93 4.03
N LEU A 73 10.91 -5.57 3.02
CA LEU A 73 11.01 -4.19 2.53
C LEU A 73 9.64 -3.65 2.09
N ILE A 74 8.90 -4.41 1.27
CA ILE A 74 7.59 -3.99 0.79
C ILE A 74 6.56 -3.94 1.92
N MET A 75 6.50 -4.96 2.78
CA MET A 75 5.51 -5.04 3.85
C MET A 75 5.72 -3.98 4.92
N GLN A 76 6.98 -3.66 5.26
CA GLN A 76 7.32 -2.64 6.24
C GLN A 76 7.19 -1.21 5.71
N THR A 77 7.16 -1.01 4.39
CA THR A 77 7.04 0.34 3.81
C THR A 77 5.67 0.96 4.15
N PRO A 78 5.62 2.11 4.85
CA PRO A 78 4.35 2.70 5.28
C PRO A 78 3.61 3.41 4.13
N PRO A 79 2.29 3.66 4.26
CA PRO A 79 1.50 4.41 3.25
C PRO A 79 2.01 5.85 3.01
N SER A 80 2.77 6.41 3.94
CA SER A 80 3.39 7.74 3.79
C SER A 80 4.41 7.78 2.65
N ALA A 81 5.05 6.65 2.33
CA ALA A 81 6.00 6.51 1.23
C ALA A 81 5.36 6.57 -0.16
N LEU A 82 4.02 6.43 -0.24
CA LEU A 82 3.30 6.56 -1.51
C LEU A 82 3.45 7.98 -2.06
N ARG A 83 3.58 8.10 -3.38
CA ARG A 83 3.54 9.41 -4.05
C ARG A 83 2.20 10.12 -3.79
N PRO A 84 2.20 11.44 -3.56
CA PRO A 84 0.96 12.21 -3.37
C PRO A 84 -0.06 12.03 -4.50
N ALA A 85 0.41 11.90 -5.74
CA ALA A 85 -0.43 11.68 -6.91
C ALA A 85 -1.15 10.31 -6.87
N ALA A 86 -0.50 9.26 -6.37
CA ALA A 86 -1.10 7.93 -6.25
C ALA A 86 -2.25 7.96 -5.23
N ARG A 87 -2.01 8.58 -4.06
CA ARG A 87 -3.06 8.80 -3.03
C ARG A 87 -4.23 9.62 -3.55
N GLN A 88 -3.97 10.69 -4.30
CA GLN A 88 -5.03 11.50 -4.88
C GLN A 88 -5.89 10.72 -5.90
N ARG A 89 -5.27 9.90 -6.76
CA ARG A 89 -5.97 9.04 -7.71
C ARG A 89 -6.80 7.96 -7.01
N HIS A 90 -6.22 7.29 -6.02
CA HIS A 90 -6.89 6.30 -5.20
C HIS A 90 -8.15 6.90 -4.55
N ARG A 91 -8.00 8.03 -3.85
CA ARG A 91 -9.14 8.74 -3.24
C ARG A 91 -10.22 9.07 -4.25
N LYS A 92 -9.88 9.59 -5.44
CA LYS A 92 -10.88 9.88 -6.48
C LYS A 92 -11.70 8.63 -6.84
N ILE A 93 -11.04 7.49 -7.08
CA ILE A 93 -11.71 6.24 -7.46
C ILE A 93 -12.58 5.72 -6.31
N VAL A 94 -12.04 5.70 -5.09
CA VAL A 94 -12.78 5.24 -3.91
C VAL A 94 -14.00 6.11 -3.66
N LEU A 95 -13.89 7.44 -3.81
CA LEU A 95 -15.03 8.33 -3.67
C LEU A 95 -16.15 7.98 -4.63
N GLU A 96 -15.85 7.79 -5.92
CA GLU A 96 -16.87 7.45 -6.90
C GLU A 96 -17.53 6.10 -6.56
N ARG A 97 -16.74 5.10 -6.14
CA ARG A 97 -17.27 3.80 -5.70
C ARG A 97 -18.19 3.93 -4.48
N LEU A 98 -17.86 4.79 -3.53
CA LEU A 98 -18.69 5.03 -2.34
C LEU A 98 -19.93 5.85 -2.66
N MET A 99 -19.82 6.82 -3.58
CA MET A 99 -20.90 7.72 -3.97
C MET A 99 -21.95 7.03 -4.83
N GLU A 100 -21.58 6.06 -5.67
CA GLU A 100 -22.51 5.41 -6.59
C GLU A 100 -23.73 4.79 -5.89
N PRO A 101 -23.58 3.94 -4.84
CA PRO A 101 -24.73 3.39 -4.11
C PRO A 101 -25.49 4.45 -3.30
N TYR A 102 -24.78 5.48 -2.84
CA TYR A 102 -25.36 6.59 -2.10
C TYR A 102 -26.29 7.44 -3.00
N ARG A 103 -25.84 7.80 -4.20
CA ARG A 103 -26.65 8.48 -5.22
C ARG A 103 -27.85 7.63 -5.64
N ALA A 104 -27.64 6.34 -5.84
CA ALA A 104 -28.71 5.40 -6.19
C ALA A 104 -29.81 5.33 -5.11
N SER A 105 -29.49 5.58 -3.84
CA SER A 105 -30.46 5.69 -2.75
C SER A 105 -31.14 7.06 -2.60
N GLY A 106 -30.90 8.01 -3.51
CA GLY A 106 -31.37 9.38 -3.41
C GLY A 106 -30.55 10.28 -2.49
N GLY A 107 -29.29 9.90 -2.21
CA GLY A 107 -28.38 10.70 -1.39
C GLY A 107 -28.03 12.03 -2.05
N ALA A 108 -28.06 13.11 -1.26
CA ALA A 108 -27.69 14.45 -1.73
C ALA A 108 -26.17 14.59 -1.87
N GLU A 109 -25.72 15.29 -2.92
CA GLU A 109 -24.29 15.54 -3.14
C GLU A 109 -23.64 16.24 -1.94
N PRO A 110 -22.49 15.74 -1.43
CA PRO A 110 -21.75 16.41 -0.38
C PRO A 110 -21.31 17.81 -0.80
N GLY A 111 -21.36 18.76 0.15
CA GLY A 111 -20.91 20.13 -0.09
C GLY A 111 -19.44 20.22 -0.50
N ALA A 112 -19.08 21.28 -1.22
CA ALA A 112 -17.74 21.49 -1.78
C ALA A 112 -16.61 21.40 -0.74
N PHE A 113 -16.84 21.89 0.49
CA PHE A 113 -15.88 21.80 1.58
C PHE A 113 -15.63 20.35 2.04
N ALA A 114 -16.67 19.52 2.12
CA ALA A 114 -16.53 18.10 2.47
C ALA A 114 -15.76 17.34 1.39
N LEU A 115 -16.04 17.62 0.11
CA LEU A 115 -15.29 17.07 -1.02
C LEU A 115 -13.82 17.52 -1.01
N PHE A 116 -13.55 18.76 -0.61
CA PHE A 116 -12.19 19.27 -0.43
C PHE A 116 -11.44 18.50 0.67
N LEU A 117 -12.04 18.33 1.85
CA LEU A 117 -11.45 17.57 2.96
C LEU A 117 -11.19 16.11 2.57
N TYR A 118 -12.10 15.49 1.83
CA TYR A 118 -11.89 14.15 1.31
C TYR A 118 -10.68 14.11 0.36
N ARG A 119 -10.63 14.98 -0.65
CA ARG A 119 -9.54 14.99 -1.65
C ARG A 119 -8.17 15.23 -1.03
N LYS A 120 -8.09 16.11 -0.03
CA LYS A 120 -6.83 16.48 0.62
C LYS A 120 -6.43 15.51 1.73
N LEU A 121 -7.37 15.09 2.57
CA LEU A 121 -7.09 14.42 3.84
C LEU A 121 -7.70 13.01 3.96
N GLY A 122 -8.55 12.61 3.00
CA GLY A 122 -9.23 11.31 3.05
C GLY A 122 -10.39 11.24 4.03
N ILE A 123 -10.85 12.40 4.52
CA ILE A 123 -11.95 12.51 5.48
C ILE A 123 -13.26 12.31 4.73
N VAL A 124 -13.98 11.24 5.07
CA VAL A 124 -15.25 10.87 4.43
C VAL A 124 -16.34 11.88 4.80
N PRO A 125 -17.13 12.39 3.83
CA PRO A 125 -18.27 13.26 4.11
C PRO A 125 -19.27 12.62 5.10
N GLY A 126 -19.80 13.42 6.03
CA GLY A 126 -20.70 12.94 7.08
C GLY A 126 -21.92 12.16 6.58
N PRO A 127 -22.70 12.65 5.60
CA PRO A 127 -23.85 11.94 5.06
C PRO A 127 -23.48 10.58 4.44
N LEU A 128 -22.36 10.53 3.72
CA LEU A 128 -21.83 9.31 3.12
C LEU A 128 -21.41 8.31 4.22
N LYS A 129 -20.72 8.79 5.25
CA LYS A 129 -20.33 7.98 6.42
C LYS A 129 -21.55 7.38 7.12
N ALA A 130 -22.62 8.17 7.32
CA ALA A 130 -23.85 7.71 7.95
C ALA A 130 -24.58 6.66 7.10
N PHE A 131 -24.64 6.87 5.78
CA PHE A 131 -25.26 5.95 4.84
C PHE A 131 -24.61 4.55 4.87
N TRP A 132 -23.28 4.49 4.86
CA TRP A 132 -22.55 3.22 4.90
C TRP A 132 -22.58 2.57 6.28
N LEU A 133 -22.55 3.38 7.35
CA LEU A 133 -22.73 2.88 8.71
C LEU A 133 -24.09 2.18 8.89
N ALA A 134 -25.17 2.74 8.32
CA ALA A 134 -26.49 2.14 8.36
C ALA A 134 -26.57 0.78 7.61
N ARG A 135 -25.63 0.51 6.70
CA ARG A 135 -25.48 -0.76 5.98
C ARG A 135 -24.53 -1.75 6.65
N GLY A 136 -23.98 -1.40 7.82
CA GLY A 136 -23.01 -2.24 8.52
C GLY A 136 -21.56 -2.09 8.03
N GLU A 137 -21.28 -1.11 7.16
CA GLU A 137 -19.95 -0.86 6.59
C GLU A 137 -19.37 0.45 7.16
N PRO A 138 -18.62 0.41 8.28
CA PRO A 138 -18.09 1.63 8.89
C PRO A 138 -16.94 2.21 8.06
N LEU A 139 -17.17 3.37 7.44
CA LEU A 139 -16.12 4.13 6.76
C LEU A 139 -15.30 4.93 7.78
N GLN A 140 -14.01 4.61 7.93
CA GLN A 140 -13.10 5.36 8.80
C GLN A 140 -12.37 6.48 8.05
N ARG A 141 -11.36 6.13 7.26
CA ARG A 141 -10.53 7.08 6.50
C ARG A 141 -9.93 6.38 5.29
N VAL A 142 -9.92 7.06 4.16
CA VAL A 142 -9.25 6.58 2.94
C VAL A 142 -7.90 7.27 2.88
N LEU A 143 -6.82 6.54 3.16
CA LEU A 143 -5.46 7.04 3.00
C LEU A 143 -5.20 7.44 1.54
#